data_AF-A0A932EGZ0-F1
#
_entry.id   AF-A0A932EGZ0-F1
#
_cell.length_a   1.000
_cell.length_b   1.000
_cell.length_c   1.000
_cell.angle_alpha   90.00
_cell.angle_beta   90.00
_cell.angle_gamma   90.00
#
_symmetry.space_group_name_H-M   'P 1'
#
loop_
_entity.id
_entity.type
_entity.pdbx_description
1 polymer ?
#
loop_
_entity_poly.entity_id
_entity_poly.type
_entity_poly.pdbx_seq_one_letter_code
_entity_poly.pdbx_strand_id
1 'polypeptide(L)'
;MKYSVVICGGTFDHFHKGHRMFLRHVFSVGKEYIVGITSDEFVRRWKIDGRSWTKIEAFEERKRAILEFIKKEGVLNKAEIVKIDDLFGPTLDKSLVIDAIVVSENTKKGAEIINERRKKIGLKKINLSVAPQVLAQDGKLISSGRIRNGEINREGKLYVNPLWLKSDLILPQNLRRELKKPLGSLTLNVPANARASAGRSKQLIVTVGDITTKKINELKLNQQVSVVDFKVGRQKKFSNTIELGFLGSERIVKVNNPPSSITAELFRACLTVWNKGRVIILIDGEEDLAVLPIVLFAPLNIIVYYGQPGQGVVKVVVSEESKEKAYNLVLKLKSA
;
A
#
# COMPACT_ATOMS: atom_id res chain seq x y z
N MET A 1 -32.62 -16.13 8.33
CA MET A 1 -31.39 -16.53 7.60
C MET A 1 -31.73 -17.66 6.66
N LYS A 2 -31.21 -17.63 5.42
CA LYS A 2 -31.64 -18.49 4.29
C LYS A 2 -30.93 -19.85 4.27
N TYR A 3 -29.74 -19.94 4.84
CA TYR A 3 -28.87 -21.12 4.78
C TYR A 3 -28.45 -21.52 6.20
N SER A 4 -28.24 -22.81 6.48
CA SER A 4 -27.76 -23.27 7.78
C SER A 4 -26.25 -23.09 7.88
N VAL A 5 -25.49 -23.67 6.94
CA VAL A 5 -24.02 -23.54 6.89
C VAL A 5 -23.59 -22.76 5.66
N VAL A 6 -22.85 -21.67 5.88
CA VAL A 6 -22.34 -20.80 4.81
C VAL A 6 -20.83 -20.75 4.84
N ILE A 7 -20.21 -21.01 3.69
CA ILE A 7 -18.77 -20.89 3.52
C ILE A 7 -18.39 -19.62 2.75
N CYS A 8 -17.26 -19.03 3.11
CA CYS A 8 -16.62 -18.01 2.31
C CYS A 8 -15.09 -18.17 2.37
N GLY A 9 -14.38 -17.59 1.42
CA GLY A 9 -12.93 -17.69 1.35
C GLY A 9 -12.28 -16.43 0.80
N GLY A 10 -11.11 -16.09 1.32
CA GLY A 10 -10.35 -14.93 0.86
C GLY A 10 -8.97 -14.84 1.46
N THR A 11 -8.13 -13.97 0.89
CA THR A 11 -6.85 -13.62 1.51
C THR A 11 -7.05 -12.66 2.67
N PHE A 12 -7.98 -11.71 2.55
CA PHE A 12 -8.31 -10.72 3.57
C PHE A 12 -7.14 -9.81 4.02
N ASP A 13 -6.20 -9.58 3.11
CA ASP A 13 -5.08 -8.66 3.29
C ASP A 13 -5.54 -7.22 3.53
N HIS A 14 -4.86 -6.49 4.41
CA HIS A 14 -5.23 -5.15 4.86
C HIS A 14 -6.72 -5.07 5.18
N PHE A 15 -7.19 -5.86 6.15
CA PHE A 15 -8.62 -6.03 6.45
C PHE A 15 -9.39 -4.69 6.46
N HIS A 16 -10.21 -4.48 5.43
CA HIS A 16 -10.77 -3.18 5.04
C HIS A 16 -12.30 -3.19 4.94
N LYS A 17 -12.91 -2.03 4.69
CA LYS A 17 -14.37 -1.85 4.58
C LYS A 17 -15.04 -2.84 3.64
N GLY A 18 -14.45 -3.10 2.48
CA GLY A 18 -14.91 -4.15 1.56
C GLY A 18 -15.01 -5.54 2.20
N HIS A 19 -13.98 -6.01 2.91
CA HIS A 19 -14.01 -7.29 3.61
C HIS A 19 -15.06 -7.34 4.74
N ARG A 20 -15.20 -6.24 5.50
CA ARG A 20 -16.21 -6.15 6.55
C ARG A 20 -17.62 -6.26 6.00
N MET A 21 -17.92 -5.59 4.89
CA MET A 21 -19.21 -5.69 4.23
C MET A 21 -19.46 -7.08 3.61
N PHE A 22 -18.42 -7.67 3.03
CA PHE A 22 -18.47 -9.04 2.53
C PHE A 22 -18.83 -10.03 3.65
N LEU A 23 -18.15 -9.97 4.80
CA LEU A 23 -18.45 -10.84 5.95
C LEU A 23 -19.81 -10.54 6.58
N ARG A 24 -20.25 -9.28 6.63
CA ARG A 24 -21.63 -8.98 7.06
C ARG A 24 -22.68 -9.59 6.14
N HIS A 25 -22.42 -9.62 4.83
CA HIS A 25 -23.29 -10.34 3.90
C HIS A 25 -23.31 -11.84 4.20
N VAL A 26 -22.15 -12.46 4.47
CA VAL A 26 -22.05 -13.86 4.94
C VAL A 26 -22.94 -14.09 6.16
N PHE A 27 -22.82 -13.24 7.18
CA PHE A 27 -23.58 -13.35 8.43
C PHE A 27 -25.08 -13.08 8.25
N SER A 28 -25.47 -12.30 7.23
CA SER A 28 -26.89 -12.03 6.96
C SER A 28 -27.63 -13.22 6.33
N VAL A 29 -26.91 -14.10 5.62
CA VAL A 29 -27.52 -15.19 4.84
C VAL A 29 -27.44 -16.56 5.51
N GLY A 30 -26.51 -16.76 6.44
CA GLY A 30 -26.24 -18.05 7.11
C GLY A 30 -26.60 -18.09 8.60
N LYS A 31 -26.48 -19.27 9.23
CA LYS A 31 -26.57 -19.44 10.69
C LYS A 31 -25.22 -19.80 11.30
N GLU A 32 -24.49 -20.70 10.65
CA GLU A 32 -23.12 -21.12 10.96
C GLU A 32 -22.20 -20.82 9.77
N TYR A 33 -20.92 -20.57 10.06
CA TYR A 33 -20.00 -19.97 9.12
C TYR A 33 -18.66 -20.70 9.09
N ILE A 34 -18.19 -21.01 7.89
CA ILE A 34 -16.80 -21.44 7.65
C ILE A 34 -16.09 -20.30 6.91
N VAL A 35 -15.08 -19.71 7.54
CA VAL A 35 -14.32 -18.57 6.99
C VAL A 35 -12.91 -19.03 6.63
N GLY A 36 -12.70 -19.26 5.34
CA GLY A 36 -11.42 -19.68 4.79
C GLY A 36 -10.44 -18.52 4.61
N ILE A 37 -9.27 -18.61 5.22
CA ILE A 37 -8.19 -17.63 5.09
C ILE A 37 -7.01 -18.26 4.35
N THR A 38 -6.60 -17.68 3.22
CA THR A 38 -5.50 -18.26 2.43
C THR A 38 -4.19 -18.25 3.21
N SER A 39 -3.40 -19.32 3.12
CA SER A 39 -2.09 -19.40 3.74
C SER A 39 -1.06 -18.48 3.09
N ASP A 40 0.06 -18.26 3.78
CA ASP A 40 1.18 -17.50 3.22
C ASP A 40 1.88 -18.25 2.08
N GLU A 41 1.76 -19.58 2.02
CA GLU A 41 2.24 -20.38 0.87
C GLU A 41 1.38 -20.17 -0.37
N PHE A 42 0.05 -20.22 -0.21
CA PHE A 42 -0.88 -19.93 -1.28
C PHE A 42 -0.67 -18.51 -1.83
N VAL A 43 -0.52 -17.52 -0.93
CA VAL A 43 -0.23 -16.14 -1.30
C VAL A 43 1.07 -16.04 -2.09
N ARG A 44 2.15 -16.68 -1.62
CA ARG A 44 3.45 -16.67 -2.32
C ARG A 44 3.36 -17.30 -3.71
N ARG A 45 2.62 -18.38 -3.87
CA ARG A 45 2.49 -19.13 -5.12
C ARG A 45 1.62 -18.43 -6.16
N TRP A 46 0.53 -17.77 -5.74
CA TRP A 46 -0.53 -17.34 -6.65
C TRP A 46 -0.87 -15.85 -6.62
N LYS A 47 -0.37 -15.08 -5.64
CA LYS A 47 -0.77 -13.67 -5.42
C LYS A 47 0.39 -12.67 -5.49
N ILE A 48 1.63 -13.14 -5.46
CA ILE A 48 2.80 -12.27 -5.67
C ILE A 48 3.00 -12.11 -7.18
N ASP A 49 2.60 -10.96 -7.72
CA ASP A 49 2.64 -10.63 -9.15
C ASP A 49 4.02 -10.11 -9.63
N GLY A 50 5.11 -10.62 -9.05
CA GLY A 50 6.46 -10.14 -9.33
C GLY A 50 6.79 -8.76 -8.73
N ARG A 51 5.81 -8.01 -8.19
CA ARG A 51 6.03 -6.75 -7.46
C ARG A 51 6.41 -7.05 -6.00
N SER A 52 7.68 -7.42 -5.82
CA SER A 52 8.28 -7.92 -4.57
C SER A 52 8.11 -7.01 -3.33
N TRP A 53 7.78 -5.73 -3.51
CA TRP A 53 7.72 -4.74 -2.42
C TRP A 53 6.35 -4.54 -1.79
N THR A 54 5.25 -4.92 -2.44
CA THR A 54 3.92 -4.85 -1.81
C THR A 54 3.67 -6.10 -0.97
N LYS A 55 4.19 -6.08 0.25
CA LYS A 55 4.07 -7.18 1.22
C LYS A 55 2.61 -7.39 1.61
N ILE A 56 2.10 -8.60 1.42
CA ILE A 56 0.81 -9.06 1.99
C ILE A 56 1.02 -9.38 3.47
N GLU A 57 0.05 -9.02 4.32
CA GLU A 57 0.05 -9.31 5.76
C GLU A 57 0.20 -10.82 6.03
N ALA A 58 0.88 -11.18 7.11
CA ALA A 58 1.09 -12.58 7.47
C ALA A 58 -0.24 -13.26 7.82
N PHE A 59 -0.31 -14.59 7.68
CA PHE A 59 -1.53 -15.36 7.97
C PHE A 59 -2.10 -15.05 9.36
N GLU A 60 -1.24 -15.00 10.38
CA GLU A 60 -1.69 -14.71 11.76
C GLU A 60 -2.22 -13.28 11.93
N GLU A 61 -1.68 -12.30 11.19
CA GLU A 61 -2.18 -10.92 11.23
C GLU A 61 -3.59 -10.83 10.62
N ARG A 62 -3.78 -11.49 9.46
CA ARG A 62 -5.06 -11.54 8.75
C ARG A 62 -6.11 -12.32 9.56
N LYS A 63 -5.71 -13.45 10.14
CA LYS A 63 -6.55 -14.27 11.04
C LYS A 63 -6.99 -13.48 12.26
N ARG A 64 -6.08 -12.78 12.93
CA ARG A 64 -6.39 -11.94 14.10
C ARG A 64 -7.40 -10.84 13.75
N ALA A 65 -7.20 -10.13 12.64
CA ALA A 65 -8.13 -9.08 12.21
C ALA A 65 -9.54 -9.62 11.93
N ILE A 66 -9.65 -10.81 11.32
CA ILE A 66 -10.94 -11.46 11.09
C ILE A 66 -11.57 -11.94 12.39
N LEU A 67 -10.79 -12.55 13.28
CA LEU A 67 -11.28 -13.05 14.56
C LEU A 67 -11.83 -11.91 15.43
N GLU A 68 -11.13 -10.78 15.49
CA GLU A 68 -11.59 -9.56 16.16
C GLU A 68 -12.90 -9.04 15.56
N PHE A 69 -13.03 -9.07 14.22
CA PHE A 69 -14.25 -8.66 13.54
C PHE A 69 -15.43 -9.60 13.81
N ILE A 70 -15.22 -10.92 13.71
CA ILE A 70 -16.21 -11.95 14.04
C ILE A 70 -16.70 -11.80 15.49
N LYS A 71 -15.78 -11.56 16.42
CA LYS A 71 -16.09 -11.30 17.83
C LYS A 71 -16.95 -10.04 17.98
N LYS A 72 -16.60 -8.96 17.28
CA LYS A 72 -17.36 -7.70 17.28
C LYS A 72 -18.78 -7.85 16.71
N GLU A 73 -18.96 -8.71 15.70
CA GLU A 73 -20.27 -9.00 15.10
C GLU A 73 -21.09 -10.03 15.92
N GLY A 74 -20.57 -10.53 17.04
CA GLY A 74 -21.30 -11.39 17.98
C GLY A 74 -21.56 -12.82 17.48
N VAL A 75 -20.77 -13.29 16.50
CA VAL A 75 -20.96 -14.61 15.85
C VAL A 75 -19.79 -15.58 16.08
N LEU A 76 -18.94 -15.30 17.07
CA LEU A 76 -17.74 -16.11 17.37
C LEU A 76 -18.03 -17.58 17.63
N ASN A 77 -19.12 -17.90 18.33
CA ASN A 77 -19.54 -19.28 18.62
C ASN A 77 -20.17 -20.01 17.42
N LYS A 78 -20.36 -19.32 16.30
CA LYS A 78 -20.99 -19.85 15.08
C LYS A 78 -20.02 -19.84 13.90
N ALA A 79 -18.79 -19.37 14.08
CA ALA A 79 -17.83 -19.17 13.01
C ALA A 79 -16.56 -19.99 13.26
N GLU A 80 -16.24 -20.86 12.30
CA GLU A 80 -14.98 -21.58 12.25
C GLU A 80 -14.04 -20.90 11.25
N ILE A 81 -12.81 -20.60 11.68
CA ILE A 81 -11.78 -20.08 10.79
C ILE A 81 -10.90 -21.24 10.33
N VAL A 82 -10.84 -21.45 9.02
CA VAL A 82 -10.03 -22.51 8.41
C VAL A 82 -8.92 -21.92 7.57
N LYS A 83 -7.73 -22.51 7.64
CA LYS A 83 -6.62 -22.16 6.74
C LYS A 83 -6.83 -22.87 5.40
N ILE A 84 -6.70 -22.15 4.29
CA ILE A 84 -6.84 -22.71 2.95
C ILE A 84 -5.54 -22.56 2.14
N ASP A 85 -5.10 -23.67 1.55
CA ASP A 85 -3.87 -23.77 0.76
C ASP A 85 -4.13 -23.99 -0.74
N ASP A 86 -5.40 -24.04 -1.14
CA ASP A 86 -5.84 -24.21 -2.54
C ASP A 86 -7.20 -23.53 -2.82
N LEU A 87 -7.71 -23.69 -4.05
CA LEU A 87 -8.98 -23.11 -4.50
C LEU A 87 -10.22 -23.75 -3.85
N PHE A 88 -10.14 -25.01 -3.46
CA PHE A 88 -11.28 -25.80 -3.00
C PHE A 88 -11.49 -25.67 -1.49
N GLY A 89 -10.41 -25.58 -0.71
CA GLY A 89 -10.49 -25.61 0.75
C GLY A 89 -11.35 -26.79 1.24
N PRO A 90 -12.20 -26.60 2.27
CA PRO A 90 -13.02 -27.70 2.79
C PRO A 90 -14.25 -28.00 1.92
N THR A 91 -14.44 -27.33 0.77
CA THR A 91 -15.66 -27.49 -0.05
C THR A 91 -15.79 -28.84 -0.75
N LEU A 92 -14.78 -29.70 -0.72
CA LEU A 92 -14.85 -31.06 -1.27
C LEU A 92 -14.94 -32.14 -0.18
N ASP A 93 -14.91 -31.75 1.09
CA ASP A 93 -15.06 -32.69 2.21
C ASP A 93 -16.49 -33.24 2.23
N LYS A 94 -16.60 -34.57 2.17
CA LYS A 94 -17.90 -35.26 2.17
C LYS A 94 -18.58 -35.24 3.54
N SER A 95 -17.82 -35.01 4.61
CA SER A 95 -18.36 -34.91 5.98
C SER A 95 -19.02 -33.56 6.25
N LEU A 96 -18.74 -32.54 5.44
CA LEU A 96 -19.27 -31.19 5.62
C LEU A 96 -20.51 -30.95 4.75
N VAL A 97 -21.62 -30.59 5.41
CA VAL A 97 -22.84 -30.16 4.73
C VAL A 97 -22.79 -28.63 4.58
N ILE A 98 -22.53 -28.17 3.36
CA ILE A 98 -22.42 -26.74 3.02
C ILE A 98 -23.62 -26.34 2.16
N ASP A 99 -24.42 -25.40 2.62
CA ASP A 99 -25.64 -24.97 1.92
C ASP A 99 -25.37 -23.87 0.91
N ALA A 100 -24.50 -22.92 1.25
CA ALA A 100 -24.16 -21.80 0.39
C ALA A 100 -22.69 -21.40 0.48
N ILE A 101 -22.17 -20.87 -0.64
CA ILE A 101 -20.88 -20.20 -0.72
C ILE A 101 -21.10 -18.74 -1.09
N VAL A 102 -20.54 -17.85 -0.27
CA VAL A 102 -20.57 -16.41 -0.52
C VAL A 102 -19.31 -16.01 -1.27
N VAL A 103 -19.49 -15.28 -2.36
CA VAL A 103 -18.42 -14.82 -3.25
C VAL A 103 -18.57 -13.34 -3.58
N SER A 104 -17.46 -12.72 -3.97
CA SER A 104 -17.48 -11.44 -4.66
C SER A 104 -17.69 -11.68 -6.15
N GLU A 105 -18.04 -10.65 -6.91
CA GLU A 105 -18.12 -10.75 -8.38
C GLU A 105 -16.82 -11.33 -8.98
N ASN A 106 -15.67 -10.92 -8.46
CA ASN A 106 -14.36 -11.39 -8.91
C ASN A 106 -14.07 -12.87 -8.60
N THR A 107 -14.75 -13.45 -7.61
CA THR A 107 -14.52 -14.83 -7.16
C THR A 107 -15.64 -15.79 -7.56
N LYS A 108 -16.67 -15.30 -8.27
CA LYS A 108 -17.81 -16.11 -8.77
C LYS A 108 -17.37 -17.27 -9.65
N LYS A 109 -16.46 -17.04 -10.61
CA LYS A 109 -15.90 -18.10 -11.48
C LYS A 109 -15.22 -19.21 -10.68
N GLY A 110 -14.55 -18.88 -9.57
CA GLY A 110 -13.93 -19.86 -8.68
C GLY A 110 -14.97 -20.79 -8.04
N ALA A 111 -16.10 -20.24 -7.60
CA ALA A 111 -17.18 -21.04 -7.02
C ALA A 111 -17.94 -21.89 -8.05
N GLU A 112 -18.02 -21.45 -9.30
CA GLU A 112 -18.50 -22.27 -10.41
C GLU A 112 -17.59 -23.50 -10.63
N ILE A 113 -16.26 -23.30 -10.62
CA ILE A 113 -15.27 -24.39 -10.70
C ILE A 113 -15.42 -25.37 -9.52
N ILE A 114 -15.63 -24.87 -8.31
CA ILE A 114 -15.91 -25.70 -7.12
C ILE A 114 -17.14 -26.57 -7.35
N ASN A 115 -18.25 -25.99 -7.82
CA ASN A 115 -19.48 -26.73 -8.07
C ASN A 115 -19.34 -27.79 -9.18
N GLU A 116 -18.58 -27.51 -10.23
CA GLU A 116 -18.29 -28.51 -11.27
C GLU A 116 -17.40 -29.65 -10.74
N ARG A 117 -16.43 -29.36 -9.86
CA ARG A 117 -15.65 -30.42 -9.20
C ARG A 117 -16.50 -31.24 -8.24
N ARG A 118 -17.38 -30.60 -7.44
CA ARG A 118 -18.34 -31.28 -6.54
C ARG A 118 -19.23 -32.25 -7.31
N LYS A 119 -19.79 -31.82 -8.44
CA LYS A 119 -20.61 -32.68 -9.32
C LYS A 119 -19.84 -33.92 -9.77
N LYS A 120 -18.58 -33.78 -10.19
CA LYS A 120 -17.72 -34.90 -10.64
C LYS A 120 -17.45 -35.94 -9.56
N ILE A 121 -17.48 -35.56 -8.27
CA ILE A 121 -17.22 -36.46 -7.14
C ILE A 121 -18.50 -36.88 -6.40
N GLY A 122 -19.68 -36.61 -6.98
CA GLY A 122 -20.98 -37.01 -6.43
C GLY A 122 -21.51 -36.12 -5.31
N LEU A 123 -20.94 -34.93 -5.10
CA LEU A 123 -21.44 -33.96 -4.11
C LEU A 123 -22.49 -33.03 -4.72
N LYS A 124 -23.49 -32.66 -3.90
CA LYS A 124 -24.53 -31.68 -4.28
C LYS A 124 -23.90 -30.30 -4.55
N LYS A 125 -24.44 -29.58 -5.54
CA LYS A 125 -24.04 -28.19 -5.80
C LYS A 125 -24.36 -27.31 -4.58
N ILE A 126 -23.48 -26.37 -4.29
CA ILE A 126 -23.63 -25.35 -3.24
C ILE A 126 -24.31 -24.12 -3.85
N ASN A 127 -25.25 -23.52 -3.13
CA ASN A 127 -25.90 -22.29 -3.58
C ASN A 127 -24.91 -21.12 -3.62
N LEU A 128 -24.97 -20.32 -4.69
CA LEU A 128 -24.12 -19.14 -4.83
C LEU A 128 -24.84 -17.91 -4.25
N SER A 129 -24.15 -17.15 -3.41
CA SER A 129 -24.59 -15.84 -2.92
C SER A 129 -23.52 -14.80 -3.22
N VAL A 130 -23.85 -13.80 -4.03
CA VAL A 130 -22.88 -12.75 -4.41
C VAL A 130 -23.02 -11.57 -3.46
N ALA A 131 -21.93 -11.20 -2.80
CA ALA A 131 -21.88 -10.05 -1.92
C ALA A 131 -21.76 -8.74 -2.73
N PRO A 132 -22.44 -7.66 -2.31
CA PRO A 132 -22.33 -6.35 -2.96
C PRO A 132 -20.90 -5.81 -2.96
N GLN A 133 -20.57 -5.05 -4.00
CA GLN A 133 -19.30 -4.33 -4.10
C GLN A 133 -19.31 -3.06 -3.22
N VAL A 134 -18.13 -2.67 -2.71
CA VAL A 134 -17.96 -1.44 -1.93
C VAL A 134 -16.98 -0.51 -2.63
N LEU A 135 -17.44 0.70 -2.91
CA LEU A 135 -16.67 1.72 -3.62
C LEU A 135 -15.89 2.61 -2.64
N ALA A 136 -14.73 3.07 -3.10
CA ALA A 136 -13.91 4.11 -2.47
C ALA A 136 -14.44 5.50 -2.83
N GLN A 137 -13.81 6.54 -2.26
CA GLN A 137 -14.13 7.94 -2.50
C GLN A 137 -14.08 8.34 -3.97
N ASP A 138 -13.25 7.66 -4.78
CA ASP A 138 -13.12 7.91 -6.22
C ASP A 138 -14.08 7.09 -7.09
N GLY A 139 -15.08 6.43 -6.48
CA GLY A 139 -16.08 5.62 -7.19
C GLY A 139 -15.55 4.28 -7.71
N LYS A 140 -14.28 3.95 -7.48
CA LYS A 140 -13.69 2.65 -7.85
C LYS A 140 -13.78 1.66 -6.69
N LEU A 141 -13.74 0.37 -6.98
CA LEU A 141 -13.78 -0.69 -5.97
C LEU A 141 -12.67 -0.54 -4.92
N ILE A 142 -13.00 -0.76 -3.64
CA ILE A 142 -12.00 -0.91 -2.56
C ILE A 142 -11.33 -2.28 -2.71
N SER A 143 -10.00 -2.32 -2.71
CA SER A 143 -9.23 -3.56 -2.70
C SER A 143 -7.92 -3.43 -1.91
N SER A 144 -7.44 -4.55 -1.35
CA SER A 144 -6.15 -4.61 -0.66
C SER A 144 -4.99 -4.12 -1.54
N GLY A 145 -5.05 -4.38 -2.87
CA GLY A 145 -4.03 -3.91 -3.81
C GLY A 145 -3.91 -2.39 -3.82
N ARG A 146 -5.04 -1.67 -3.85
CA ARG A 146 -5.05 -0.21 -3.81
C ARG A 146 -4.56 0.34 -2.46
N ILE A 147 -4.84 -0.36 -1.37
CA ILE A 147 -4.32 -0.02 -0.05
C ILE A 147 -2.81 -0.19 -0.01
N ARG A 148 -2.28 -1.34 -0.46
CA ARG A 148 -0.83 -1.59 -0.55
C ARG A 148 -0.12 -0.61 -1.47
N ASN A 149 -0.75 -0.22 -2.58
CA ASN A 149 -0.22 0.80 -3.48
C ASN A 149 -0.27 2.21 -2.90
N GLY A 150 -0.88 2.41 -1.73
CA GLY A 150 -0.99 3.71 -1.10
C GLY A 150 -1.96 4.66 -1.80
N GLU A 151 -2.94 4.13 -2.54
CA GLU A 151 -3.96 4.93 -3.23
C GLU A 151 -5.10 5.34 -2.27
N ILE A 152 -5.55 4.40 -1.44
CA ILE A 152 -6.65 4.55 -0.48
C ILE A 152 -6.30 3.92 0.86
N ASN A 153 -6.90 4.41 1.94
CA ASN A 153 -6.85 3.75 3.24
C ASN A 153 -7.88 2.60 3.36
N ARG A 154 -7.90 1.90 4.50
CA ARG A 154 -8.84 0.79 4.79
C ARG A 154 -10.34 1.17 4.74
N GLU A 155 -10.67 2.45 4.77
CA GLU A 155 -12.04 2.97 4.66
C GLU A 155 -12.43 3.39 3.23
N GLY A 156 -11.48 3.39 2.29
CA GLY A 156 -11.67 3.85 0.93
C GLY A 156 -11.47 5.36 0.73
N LYS A 157 -10.89 6.07 1.71
CA LYS A 157 -10.49 7.47 1.55
C LYS A 157 -9.17 7.56 0.78
N LEU A 158 -9.07 8.51 -0.15
CA LEU A 158 -7.84 8.74 -0.92
C LEU A 158 -6.73 9.32 -0.04
N TYR A 159 -5.48 8.88 -0.27
CA TYR A 159 -4.31 9.52 0.33
C TYR A 159 -3.86 10.79 -0.41
N VAL A 160 -4.42 11.07 -1.58
CA VAL A 160 -4.12 12.27 -2.36
C VAL A 160 -5.43 12.93 -2.75
N ASN A 161 -5.59 14.22 -2.41
CA ASN A 161 -6.72 14.99 -2.91
C ASN A 161 -6.55 15.23 -4.41
N PRO A 162 -7.52 14.84 -5.27
CA PRO A 162 -7.41 15.03 -6.72
C PRO A 162 -7.19 16.49 -7.17
N LEU A 163 -7.55 17.48 -6.35
CA LEU A 163 -7.30 18.90 -6.63
C LEU A 163 -5.80 19.24 -6.63
N TRP A 164 -4.98 18.53 -5.84
CA TRP A 164 -3.53 18.75 -5.80
C TRP A 164 -2.82 18.36 -7.10
N LEU A 165 -3.48 17.56 -7.95
CA LEU A 165 -2.99 17.27 -9.31
C LEU A 165 -3.26 18.41 -10.30
N LYS A 166 -4.00 19.45 -9.90
CA LYS A 166 -4.47 20.54 -10.78
C LYS A 166 -4.02 21.93 -10.33
N SER A 167 -3.68 22.10 -9.07
CA SER A 167 -3.39 23.41 -8.48
C SER A 167 -2.18 23.34 -7.57
N ASP A 168 -1.38 24.42 -7.62
CA ASP A 168 -0.19 24.56 -6.80
C ASP A 168 -0.56 24.90 -5.36
N LEU A 169 0.28 24.43 -4.42
CA LEU A 169 0.13 24.69 -3.00
C LEU A 169 1.31 25.50 -2.48
N ILE A 170 1.03 26.55 -1.72
CA ILE A 170 2.02 27.45 -1.12
C ILE A 170 2.11 27.19 0.38
N LEU A 171 3.34 27.16 0.89
CA LEU A 171 3.64 27.04 2.31
C LEU A 171 3.44 28.38 3.03
N PRO A 172 2.43 28.51 3.91
CA PRO A 172 2.27 29.72 4.69
C PRO A 172 3.37 29.83 5.77
N GLN A 173 3.76 31.05 6.12
CA GLN A 173 4.90 31.30 7.02
C GLN A 173 4.75 30.63 8.40
N ASN A 174 3.54 30.61 8.95
CA ASN A 174 3.23 30.01 10.25
C ASN A 174 3.45 28.48 10.28
N LEU A 175 3.34 27.80 9.13
CA LEU A 175 3.49 26.35 9.04
C LEU A 175 4.97 25.90 8.93
N ARG A 176 5.89 26.82 8.63
CA ARG A 176 7.33 26.52 8.53
C ARG A 176 7.91 25.88 9.80
N ARG A 177 7.43 26.28 10.98
CA ARG A 177 7.88 25.71 12.26
C ARG A 177 7.46 24.24 12.41
N GLU A 178 6.29 23.88 11.90
CA GLU A 178 5.77 22.52 11.97
C GLU A 178 6.55 21.59 11.03
N LEU A 179 6.83 22.04 9.80
CA LEU A 179 7.60 21.27 8.80
C LEU A 179 9.09 21.12 9.13
N LYS A 180 9.61 21.90 10.09
CA LYS A 180 10.95 21.67 10.65
C LYS A 180 11.02 20.44 11.55
N LYS A 181 9.87 19.91 11.99
CA LYS A 181 9.83 18.66 12.74
C LYS A 181 9.96 17.48 11.76
N PRO A 182 10.81 16.49 12.06
CA PRO A 182 10.97 15.36 11.17
C PRO A 182 9.68 14.54 11.10
N LEU A 183 9.30 14.12 9.89
CA LEU A 183 8.14 13.25 9.62
C LEU A 183 8.39 11.80 10.07
N GLY A 184 9.65 11.43 10.25
CA GLY A 184 10.10 10.11 10.68
C GLY A 184 11.19 10.18 11.74
N SER A 185 11.91 9.07 11.94
CA SER A 185 12.99 9.02 12.91
C SER A 185 14.29 9.60 12.34
N LEU A 186 14.95 10.45 13.11
CA LEU A 186 16.31 10.88 12.80
C LEU A 186 17.24 9.67 12.85
N THR A 187 18.11 9.57 11.87
CA THR A 187 19.13 8.53 11.82
C THR A 187 20.46 9.12 11.37
N LEU A 188 21.51 8.80 12.13
CA LEU A 188 22.87 9.19 11.79
C LEU A 188 23.48 8.26 10.74
N ASN A 189 22.94 7.03 10.63
CA ASN A 189 23.48 5.97 9.78
C ASN A 189 22.36 5.37 8.93
N VAL A 190 22.48 5.50 7.61
CA VAL A 190 21.76 4.60 6.70
C VAL A 190 22.30 3.20 6.97
N PRO A 191 21.48 2.23 7.40
CA PRO A 191 21.99 0.93 7.81
C PRO A 191 22.75 0.25 6.66
N ALA A 192 24.04 -0.01 6.86
CA ALA A 192 24.90 -0.79 5.95
C ALA A 192 24.29 -2.17 5.62
N ASN A 193 23.41 -2.65 6.51
CA ASN A 193 22.77 -3.95 6.47
C ASN A 193 21.52 -4.02 5.57
N ALA A 194 21.20 -2.97 4.80
CA ALA A 194 20.22 -3.11 3.72
C ALA A 194 20.62 -4.19 2.68
N ARG A 195 21.90 -4.61 2.66
CA ARG A 195 22.39 -5.79 1.92
C ARG A 195 22.11 -7.14 2.59
N ALA A 196 21.96 -7.21 3.92
CA ALA A 196 21.85 -8.48 4.68
C ALA A 196 20.47 -9.16 4.58
N SER A 197 19.57 -8.61 3.76
CA SER A 197 18.26 -9.21 3.45
C SER A 197 18.30 -9.99 2.13
N ALA A 198 19.41 -10.65 1.80
CA ALA A 198 19.55 -11.43 0.56
C ALA A 198 18.57 -12.62 0.44
N GLY A 199 17.72 -12.87 1.45
CA GLY A 199 16.57 -13.79 1.41
C GLY A 199 15.23 -13.18 1.86
N ARG A 200 15.13 -11.87 2.10
CA ARG A 200 13.89 -11.18 2.54
C ARG A 200 13.60 -10.03 1.56
N SER A 201 12.35 -9.85 1.16
CA SER A 201 11.90 -8.95 0.07
C SER A 201 12.73 -7.66 -0.02
N LYS A 202 13.28 -7.35 -1.20
CA LYS A 202 13.97 -6.07 -1.49
C LYS A 202 13.07 -4.91 -1.08
N GLN A 203 13.35 -4.29 0.07
CA GLN A 203 12.61 -3.13 0.51
C GLN A 203 13.01 -1.93 -0.35
N LEU A 204 12.04 -1.29 -0.99
CA LEU A 204 12.34 -0.17 -1.88
C LEU A 204 12.78 1.05 -1.08
N ILE A 205 13.74 1.76 -1.66
CA ILE A 205 14.28 2.99 -1.10
C ILE A 205 13.95 4.15 -2.04
N VAL A 206 13.52 5.25 -1.45
CA VAL A 206 13.36 6.56 -2.09
C VAL A 206 14.23 7.57 -1.36
N THR A 207 14.83 8.50 -2.09
CA THR A 207 15.64 9.58 -1.52
C THR A 207 15.11 10.95 -1.88
N VAL A 208 15.17 11.89 -0.95
CA VAL A 208 14.89 13.32 -1.19
C VAL A 208 16.05 14.15 -0.66
N GLY A 209 16.61 15.00 -1.52
CA GLY A 209 17.78 15.83 -1.28
C GLY A 209 19.09 15.21 -1.75
N ASP A 210 20.00 16.08 -2.18
CA ASP A 210 21.25 15.70 -2.84
C ASP A 210 22.19 14.89 -1.96
N ILE A 211 22.48 15.39 -0.75
CA ILE A 211 23.44 14.76 0.18
C ILE A 211 22.95 13.37 0.59
N THR A 212 21.66 13.24 0.87
CA THR A 212 21.04 11.95 1.20
C THR A 212 21.15 10.99 0.02
N THR A 213 20.82 11.45 -1.19
CA THR A 213 20.91 10.66 -2.42
C THR A 213 22.33 10.17 -2.68
N LYS A 214 23.33 11.05 -2.57
CA LYS A 214 24.74 10.71 -2.77
C LYS A 214 25.21 9.61 -1.80
N LYS A 215 24.94 9.76 -0.50
CA LYS A 215 25.29 8.75 0.52
C LYS A 215 24.66 7.38 0.22
N ILE A 216 23.40 7.36 -0.23
CA ILE A 216 22.71 6.10 -0.59
C ILE A 216 23.33 5.43 -1.83
N ASN A 217 23.75 6.22 -2.82
CA ASN A 217 24.46 5.71 -4.00
C ASN A 217 25.84 5.14 -3.64
N GLU A 218 26.62 5.84 -2.80
CA GLU A 218 27.93 5.35 -2.30
C GLU A 218 27.80 4.00 -1.57
N LEU A 219 26.71 3.80 -0.82
CA LEU A 219 26.39 2.55 -0.14
C LEU A 219 25.83 1.46 -1.08
N LYS A 220 25.56 1.77 -2.35
CA LYS A 220 24.99 0.86 -3.37
C LYS A 220 23.67 0.23 -2.94
N LEU A 221 22.78 1.01 -2.31
CA LEU A 221 21.51 0.50 -1.78
C LEU A 221 20.35 0.48 -2.78
N ASN A 222 20.62 0.78 -4.07
CA ASN A 222 19.67 0.62 -5.17
C ASN A 222 18.30 1.27 -4.93
N GLN A 223 18.29 2.57 -4.61
CA GLN A 223 17.06 3.36 -4.58
C GLN A 223 16.40 3.43 -5.95
N GLN A 224 15.07 3.46 -5.95
CA GLN A 224 14.25 3.49 -7.17
C GLN A 224 13.86 4.90 -7.58
N VAL A 225 13.61 5.78 -6.62
CA VAL A 225 13.23 7.17 -6.89
C VAL A 225 14.16 8.07 -6.10
N SER A 226 14.65 9.12 -6.74
CA SER A 226 15.45 10.16 -6.09
C SER A 226 14.92 11.53 -6.50
N VAL A 227 14.71 12.43 -5.55
CA VAL A 227 14.30 13.82 -5.77
C VAL A 227 15.47 14.72 -5.40
N VAL A 228 15.93 15.54 -6.35
CA VAL A 228 17.18 16.32 -6.25
C VAL A 228 17.02 17.67 -6.98
N ASP A 229 17.72 18.71 -6.54
CA ASP A 229 17.72 20.05 -7.15
C ASP A 229 19.15 20.58 -7.46
N PHE A 230 20.19 19.80 -7.13
CA PHE A 230 21.60 20.14 -7.23
C PHE A 230 22.08 21.32 -6.36
N LYS A 231 21.24 21.78 -5.42
CA LYS A 231 21.57 22.85 -4.49
C LYS A 231 21.66 22.29 -3.08
N VAL A 232 22.64 22.78 -2.33
CA VAL A 232 22.74 22.52 -0.90
C VAL A 232 22.78 23.86 -0.19
N GLY A 233 21.76 24.14 0.63
CA GLY A 233 21.65 25.45 1.28
C GLY A 233 21.53 26.61 0.29
N ARG A 234 20.82 26.41 -0.83
CA ARG A 234 20.60 27.36 -1.95
C ARG A 234 21.83 27.69 -2.80
N GLN A 235 22.97 27.07 -2.55
CA GLN A 235 24.14 27.17 -3.42
C GLN A 235 24.23 25.94 -4.32
N LYS A 236 24.47 26.16 -5.62
CA LYS A 236 24.68 25.07 -6.58
C LYS A 236 25.95 24.31 -6.18
N LYS A 237 25.78 23.06 -5.74
CA LYS A 237 26.87 22.19 -5.25
C LYS A 237 27.20 21.07 -6.22
N PHE A 238 26.24 20.71 -7.07
CA PHE A 238 26.39 19.66 -8.07
C PHE A 238 26.08 20.21 -9.46
N SER A 239 26.75 19.69 -10.48
CA SER A 239 26.52 20.10 -11.88
C SER A 239 25.74 19.06 -12.68
N ASN A 240 25.75 17.80 -12.26
CA ASN A 240 25.12 16.70 -12.96
C ASN A 240 24.79 15.54 -11.98
N THR A 241 24.03 14.56 -12.48
CA THR A 241 23.63 13.37 -11.70
C THR A 241 24.81 12.44 -11.39
N ILE A 242 25.87 12.43 -12.20
CA ILE A 242 27.04 11.55 -11.99
C ILE A 242 27.75 11.92 -10.68
N GLU A 243 27.84 13.22 -10.34
CA GLU A 243 28.42 13.68 -9.08
C GLU A 243 27.63 13.23 -7.82
N LEU A 244 26.36 12.85 -8.00
CA LEU A 244 25.54 12.22 -6.97
C LEU A 244 25.68 10.68 -6.94
N GLY A 245 26.55 10.11 -7.76
CA GLY A 245 26.79 8.66 -7.83
C GLY A 245 25.80 7.87 -8.70
N PHE A 246 25.12 8.55 -9.64
CA PHE A 246 24.29 7.89 -10.66
C PHE A 246 25.12 7.40 -11.84
N LEU A 247 24.59 6.42 -12.60
CA LEU A 247 25.29 5.80 -13.72
C LEU A 247 25.02 6.49 -15.07
N GLY A 248 24.03 7.39 -15.12
CA GLY A 248 23.61 8.08 -16.35
C GLY A 248 22.56 7.32 -17.17
N SER A 249 22.19 6.11 -16.76
CA SER A 249 21.14 5.29 -17.37
C SER A 249 19.76 5.49 -16.72
N GLU A 250 19.68 6.28 -15.65
CA GLU A 250 18.46 6.57 -14.93
C GLU A 250 17.49 7.44 -15.75
N ARG A 251 16.19 7.19 -15.60
CA ARG A 251 15.17 8.01 -16.23
C ARG A 251 15.04 9.35 -15.49
N ILE A 252 15.16 10.47 -16.20
CA ILE A 252 15.00 11.80 -15.61
C ILE A 252 13.60 12.35 -15.88
N VAL A 253 12.94 12.85 -14.84
CA VAL A 253 11.70 13.63 -14.90
C VAL A 253 12.00 15.01 -14.35
N LYS A 254 12.02 16.02 -15.22
CA LYS A 254 12.23 17.42 -14.81
C LYS A 254 10.91 17.98 -14.29
N VAL A 255 10.97 18.78 -13.23
CA VAL A 255 9.79 19.39 -12.58
C VAL A 255 10.15 20.80 -12.15
N ASN A 256 9.29 21.78 -12.45
CA ASN A 256 9.39 23.11 -11.86
C ASN A 256 8.68 23.12 -10.50
N ASN A 257 9.40 23.49 -9.43
CA ASN A 257 8.83 23.60 -8.08
C ASN A 257 9.42 24.82 -7.35
N PRO A 258 8.84 26.02 -7.52
CA PRO A 258 9.33 27.24 -6.91
C PRO A 258 9.49 27.14 -5.38
N PRO A 259 10.34 27.99 -4.77
CA PRO A 259 10.55 28.00 -3.33
C PRO A 259 9.25 28.04 -2.53
N SER A 260 9.21 27.31 -1.40
CA SER A 260 8.03 27.27 -0.52
C SER A 260 6.73 26.80 -1.19
N SER A 261 6.80 25.96 -2.22
CA SER A 261 5.63 25.41 -2.90
C SER A 261 5.68 23.89 -3.11
N ILE A 262 4.51 23.31 -3.36
CA ILE A 262 4.36 21.98 -3.96
C ILE A 262 3.48 22.17 -5.19
N THR A 263 4.09 22.12 -6.37
CA THR A 263 3.37 22.33 -7.63
C THR A 263 2.53 21.11 -8.01
N ALA A 264 1.47 21.35 -8.79
CA ALA A 264 0.69 20.29 -9.42
C ALA A 264 1.56 19.40 -10.31
N GLU A 265 2.60 19.98 -10.91
CA GLU A 265 3.63 19.25 -11.67
C GLU A 265 4.38 18.25 -10.77
N LEU A 266 4.81 18.65 -9.57
CA LEU A 266 5.46 17.77 -8.61
C LEU A 266 4.53 16.64 -8.14
N PHE A 267 3.24 16.92 -7.88
CA PHE A 267 2.26 15.87 -7.57
C PHE A 267 2.13 14.87 -8.72
N ARG A 268 2.01 15.33 -9.98
CA ARG A 268 1.93 14.44 -11.15
C ARG A 268 3.22 13.65 -11.37
N ALA A 269 4.39 14.24 -11.14
CA ALA A 269 5.65 13.53 -11.21
C ALA A 269 5.65 12.37 -10.21
N CYS A 270 5.33 12.65 -8.93
CA CYS A 270 5.27 11.64 -7.88
C CYS A 270 4.25 10.52 -8.18
N LEU A 271 3.13 10.80 -8.87
CA LEU A 271 2.19 9.78 -9.30
C LEU A 271 2.78 8.79 -10.33
N THR A 272 3.69 9.24 -11.19
CA THR A 272 4.08 8.50 -12.40
C THR A 272 5.42 7.77 -12.31
N VAL A 273 6.21 7.95 -11.25
CA VAL A 273 7.58 7.41 -11.14
C VAL A 273 7.65 5.93 -10.72
N TRP A 274 6.56 5.38 -10.17
CA TRP A 274 6.56 4.01 -9.66
C TRP A 274 6.65 2.96 -10.78
N ASN A 275 7.35 1.86 -10.51
CA ASN A 275 7.52 0.71 -11.42
C ASN A 275 8.29 0.98 -12.72
N LYS A 276 9.08 2.06 -12.80
CA LYS A 276 9.83 2.49 -14.00
C LYS A 276 11.34 2.30 -13.92
N GLY A 277 11.83 1.37 -13.10
CA GLY A 277 13.25 1.24 -12.81
C GLY A 277 13.75 2.37 -11.90
N ARG A 278 15.00 2.82 -12.10
CA ARG A 278 15.57 3.96 -11.35
C ARG A 278 15.18 5.28 -12.02
N VAL A 279 14.52 6.15 -11.28
CA VAL A 279 13.99 7.44 -11.73
C VAL A 279 14.54 8.57 -10.87
N ILE A 280 14.93 9.67 -11.52
CA ILE A 280 15.36 10.91 -10.88
C ILE A 280 14.30 11.97 -11.18
N ILE A 281 13.65 12.50 -10.15
CA ILE A 281 12.86 13.72 -10.24
C ILE A 281 13.83 14.89 -10.02
N LEU A 282 14.17 15.59 -11.10
CA LEU A 282 15.07 16.74 -11.07
C LEU A 282 14.24 18.02 -10.94
N ILE A 283 14.36 18.66 -9.78
CA ILE A 283 13.62 19.87 -9.43
C ILE A 283 14.37 21.11 -9.92
N ASP A 284 13.68 21.94 -10.69
CA ASP A 284 14.04 23.35 -10.88
C ASP A 284 13.32 24.17 -9.81
N GLY A 285 14.03 24.55 -8.75
CA GLY A 285 13.47 25.27 -7.60
C GLY A 285 13.99 24.76 -6.25
N GLU A 286 13.10 24.38 -5.33
CA GLU A 286 13.40 23.77 -4.01
C GLU A 286 12.71 22.39 -3.89
N GLU A 287 13.42 21.39 -3.37
CA GLU A 287 12.95 20.02 -3.12
C GLU A 287 12.48 19.75 -1.68
N ASP A 288 12.66 20.71 -0.76
CA ASP A 288 12.38 20.60 0.69
C ASP A 288 11.01 19.97 1.01
N LEU A 289 9.98 20.35 0.27
CA LEU A 289 8.60 19.88 0.49
C LEU A 289 8.27 18.59 -0.25
N ALA A 290 9.15 18.10 -1.13
CA ALA A 290 8.88 16.94 -1.99
C ALA A 290 8.72 15.63 -1.20
N VAL A 291 9.24 15.55 0.03
CA VAL A 291 8.95 14.42 0.94
C VAL A 291 7.43 14.25 1.16
N LEU A 292 6.70 15.37 1.17
CA LEU A 292 5.24 15.54 1.13
C LEU A 292 4.54 14.57 0.19
N PRO A 293 4.52 14.91 -1.11
CA PRO A 293 3.89 14.12 -2.14
C PRO A 293 4.55 12.74 -2.30
N ILE A 294 5.86 12.59 -2.09
CA ILE A 294 6.51 11.28 -2.16
C ILE A 294 5.89 10.28 -1.18
N VAL A 295 5.72 10.66 0.10
CA VAL A 295 5.08 9.78 1.09
C VAL A 295 3.62 9.49 0.73
N LEU A 296 2.89 10.49 0.20
CA LEU A 296 1.49 10.32 -0.19
C LEU A 296 1.28 9.37 -1.37
N PHE A 297 2.15 9.38 -2.37
CA PHE A 297 2.04 8.50 -3.55
C PHE A 297 2.77 7.17 -3.40
N ALA A 298 3.73 7.04 -2.48
CA ALA A 298 4.50 5.81 -2.32
C ALA A 298 3.62 4.62 -1.88
N PRO A 299 3.82 3.42 -2.46
CA PRO A 299 3.31 2.19 -1.86
C PRO A 299 3.69 2.03 -0.38
N LEU A 300 2.87 1.29 0.37
CA LEU A 300 3.16 0.97 1.77
C LEU A 300 4.44 0.13 1.89
N ASN A 301 5.11 0.24 3.03
CA ASN A 301 6.37 -0.41 3.40
C ASN A 301 7.64 0.05 2.65
N ILE A 302 7.53 1.04 1.76
CA ILE A 302 8.69 1.72 1.19
C ILE A 302 9.42 2.54 2.26
N ILE A 303 10.74 2.65 2.16
CA ILE A 303 11.54 3.55 3.00
C ILE A 303 11.87 4.82 2.22
N VAL A 304 11.53 5.97 2.78
CA VAL A 304 11.95 7.29 2.28
C VAL A 304 13.05 7.81 3.20
N TYR A 305 14.22 8.11 2.64
CA TYR A 305 15.27 8.87 3.31
C TYR A 305 15.27 10.31 2.80
N TYR A 306 15.26 11.28 3.69
CA TYR A 306 15.37 12.68 3.29
C TYR A 306 16.26 13.49 4.22
N GLY A 307 16.84 14.57 3.70
CA GLY A 307 17.69 15.46 4.49
C GLY A 307 16.87 16.36 5.42
N GLN A 308 17.32 16.53 6.66
CA GLN A 308 16.76 17.48 7.61
C GLN A 308 17.82 18.54 7.96
N PRO A 309 17.59 19.83 7.61
CA PRO A 309 18.54 20.90 7.87
C PRO A 309 19.00 20.96 9.32
N GLY A 310 20.32 20.93 9.52
CA GLY A 310 20.96 20.99 10.84
C GLY A 310 20.80 19.73 11.72
N GLN A 311 20.12 18.68 11.24
CA GLN A 311 19.80 17.49 12.05
C GLN A 311 20.24 16.16 11.42
N GLY A 312 20.52 16.12 10.11
CA GLY A 312 21.03 14.93 9.43
C GLY A 312 20.03 14.30 8.48
N VAL A 313 19.87 12.97 8.53
CA VAL A 313 18.96 12.22 7.65
C VAL A 313 17.77 11.71 8.45
N VAL A 314 16.58 11.78 7.87
CA VAL A 314 15.36 11.22 8.44
C VAL A 314 14.95 9.99 7.65
N LYS A 315 14.55 8.94 8.37
CA LYS A 315 13.96 7.72 7.81
C LYS A 315 12.45 7.71 8.05
N VAL A 316 11.68 7.61 6.99
CA VAL A 316 10.23 7.38 7.03
C VAL A 316 9.94 6.01 6.44
N VAL A 317 9.31 5.13 7.21
CA VAL A 317 8.67 3.93 6.66
C VAL A 317 7.26 4.33 6.25
N VAL A 318 6.93 4.18 4.97
CA VAL A 318 5.63 4.56 4.44
C VAL A 318 4.57 3.60 5.00
N SER A 319 3.83 4.08 5.99
CA SER A 319 2.69 3.44 6.61
C SER A 319 1.42 4.26 6.40
N GLU A 320 0.26 3.67 6.67
CA GLU A 320 -1.02 4.40 6.68
C GLU A 320 -0.95 5.65 7.58
N GLU A 321 -0.30 5.54 8.74
CA GLU A 321 -0.09 6.64 9.69
C GLU A 321 0.82 7.74 9.11
N SER A 322 1.94 7.38 8.49
CA SER A 322 2.85 8.37 7.88
C SER A 322 2.17 9.13 6.73
N LYS A 323 1.30 8.44 5.96
CA LYS A 323 0.50 9.05 4.90
C LYS A 323 -0.54 10.00 5.47
N GLU A 324 -1.22 9.63 6.55
CA GLU A 324 -2.19 10.51 7.21
C GLU A 324 -1.50 11.76 7.78
N LYS A 325 -0.32 11.61 8.39
CA LYS A 325 0.51 12.74 8.84
C LYS A 325 0.87 13.67 7.67
N ALA A 326 1.38 13.10 6.57
CA ALA A 326 1.71 13.88 5.37
C ALA A 326 0.47 14.57 4.78
N TYR A 327 -0.68 13.87 4.72
CA TYR A 327 -1.94 14.41 4.20
C TYR A 327 -2.41 15.61 5.01
N ASN A 328 -2.36 15.51 6.35
CA ASN A 328 -2.75 16.59 7.24
C ASN A 328 -1.81 17.80 7.15
N LEU A 329 -0.51 17.59 6.87
CA LEU A 329 0.43 18.68 6.61
C LEU A 329 0.15 19.38 5.28
N VAL A 330 -0.09 18.60 4.21
CA VAL A 330 -0.41 19.15 2.88
C VAL A 330 -1.75 19.91 2.91
N LEU A 331 -2.74 19.43 3.66
CA LEU A 331 -4.03 20.12 3.85
C LEU A 331 -3.91 21.53 4.45
N LYS A 332 -2.84 21.81 5.21
CA LYS A 332 -2.59 23.13 5.82
C LYS A 332 -1.94 24.12 4.85
N LEU A 333 -1.50 23.67 3.67
CA LEU A 333 -0.99 24.54 2.62
C LEU A 333 -2.15 25.30 1.96
N LYS A 334 -1.86 26.46 1.40
CA LYS A 334 -2.85 27.29 0.71
C LYS A 334 -2.78 27.06 -0.79
N SER A 335 -3.92 27.00 -1.47
CA SER A 335 -3.94 27.09 -2.92
C SER A 335 -3.33 28.42 -3.36
N ALA A 336 -2.45 28.36 -4.36
CA ALA A 336 -1.83 29.52 -4.97
C ALA A 336 -2.86 30.46 -5.61
#